data_AF-A1SR80-F1
#
_entry.id   AF-A1SR80-F1
#
_cell.length_a   1.000
_cell.length_b   1.000
_cell.length_c   1.000
_cell.angle_alpha   90.00
_cell.angle_beta   90.00
_cell.angle_gamma   90.00
#
_symmetry.space_group_name_H-M   'P 1'
#
loop_
_entity.id
_entity.type
_entity.pdbx_description
1 polymer ?
#
loop_
_entity_poly.entity_id
_entity_poly.type
_entity_poly.pdbx_seq_one_letter_code
_entity_poly.pdbx_strand_id
1 'polypeptide(L)'
;MNDGVGRNHLGELTINNIVLKSFDIVPNSFTDMQQMNESNKVKVRLFNIQSNIIRNDERIELEMINSVKNETFLVVFGGWIPCAFIKSNTILYADRNVITEITTRYKGGIKKSDKALDYFDSIFLHNKSVSIDISAFVIEANERKIPTNELINQQVASVKESLKRALPNLKIANYPGGNSYYHDLKDLLEPIMKKRMAFLQEVTPKLNRQFTAKSRKEAVNVVFKAAKKAQLSKNDLVIVLALLRVTMIGKKTAAQLVLKDAQNYTEDMAYNAVCDLSTIEVLINMHNSHEKEDKSNYNVALITKDKGLSLFSALLSNTKINGSDGDNLQVTAKLTSSIFGDDEDLLNTYEKWLKGEY
;
A
#
# COMPACT_ATOMS: atom_id res chain seq x y z
N MET A 1 -17.70 -20.83 7.16
CA MET A 1 -16.92 -20.27 6.03
C MET A 1 -17.78 -20.46 4.81
N ASN A 2 -18.20 -19.39 4.14
CA ASN A 2 -18.95 -19.49 2.88
C ASN A 2 -18.07 -20.14 1.81
N ASP A 3 -18.72 -20.89 0.93
CA ASP A 3 -18.12 -21.88 0.03
C ASP A 3 -16.85 -21.41 -0.69
N GLY A 4 -15.78 -22.17 -0.47
CA GLY A 4 -14.64 -22.26 -1.37
C GLY A 4 -13.30 -21.88 -0.79
N VAL A 5 -13.09 -20.62 -0.40
CA VAL A 5 -11.72 -20.08 -0.18
C VAL A 5 -11.32 -20.06 1.29
N GLY A 6 -10.22 -20.74 1.64
CA GLY A 6 -9.69 -20.78 3.00
C GLY A 6 -8.21 -21.18 3.08
N ARG A 7 -7.76 -21.54 4.28
CA ARG A 7 -6.45 -22.17 4.49
C ARG A 7 -6.60 -23.44 5.30
N ASN A 8 -5.83 -24.47 4.95
CA ASN A 8 -5.75 -25.68 5.76
C ASN A 8 -4.83 -25.49 6.99
N HIS A 9 -4.67 -26.53 7.80
CA HIS A 9 -3.83 -26.51 9.01
C HIS A 9 -2.33 -26.33 8.73
N LEU A 10 -1.88 -26.55 7.50
CA LEU A 10 -0.51 -26.28 7.05
C LEU A 10 -0.33 -24.84 6.56
N GLY A 11 -1.41 -24.06 6.51
CA GLY A 11 -1.42 -22.70 6.00
C GLY A 11 -1.52 -22.61 4.48
N GLU A 12 -1.76 -23.72 3.78
CA GLU A 12 -1.89 -23.74 2.31
C GLU A 12 -3.27 -23.22 1.91
N LEU A 13 -3.34 -22.49 0.79
CA LEU A 13 -4.59 -21.98 0.24
C LEU A 13 -5.47 -23.14 -0.23
N THR A 14 -6.75 -23.12 0.12
CA THR A 14 -7.75 -24.06 -0.37
C THR A 14 -8.86 -23.35 -1.12
N ILE A 15 -9.31 -23.94 -2.23
CA ILE A 15 -10.47 -23.50 -3.01
C ILE A 15 -11.37 -24.70 -3.24
N ASN A 16 -12.58 -24.70 -2.69
CA ASN A 16 -13.52 -25.83 -2.74
C ASN A 16 -12.87 -27.16 -2.32
N ASN A 17 -12.11 -27.13 -1.21
CA ASN A 17 -11.30 -28.24 -0.69
C ASN A 17 -10.12 -28.70 -1.58
N ILE A 18 -9.86 -28.01 -2.70
CA ILE A 18 -8.67 -28.23 -3.52
C ILE A 18 -7.52 -27.42 -2.93
N VAL A 19 -6.43 -28.10 -2.57
CA VAL A 19 -5.20 -27.45 -2.09
C VAL A 19 -4.42 -26.87 -3.28
N LEU A 20 -4.03 -25.60 -3.16
CA LEU A 20 -3.13 -24.90 -4.06
C LEU A 20 -1.76 -24.80 -3.40
N LYS A 21 -0.77 -25.52 -3.93
CA LYS A 21 0.62 -25.51 -3.43
C LYS A 21 1.34 -24.22 -3.80
N SER A 22 1.13 -23.74 -5.02
CA SER A 22 1.56 -22.43 -5.48
C SER A 22 0.60 -21.90 -6.54
N PHE A 23 0.63 -20.59 -6.75
CA PHE A 23 -0.14 -19.90 -7.78
C PHE A 23 0.46 -18.51 -7.99
N ASP A 24 0.19 -17.94 -9.16
CA ASP A 24 0.26 -16.52 -9.39
C ASP A 24 -1.15 -15.92 -9.46
N ILE A 25 -1.25 -14.64 -9.15
CA ILE A 25 -2.51 -13.91 -9.04
C ILE A 25 -2.39 -12.61 -9.81
N VAL A 26 -3.40 -12.26 -10.60
CA VAL A 26 -3.48 -10.96 -11.25
C VAL A 26 -3.93 -9.95 -10.19
N PRO A 27 -3.14 -8.91 -9.86
CA PRO A 27 -3.57 -7.88 -8.93
C PRO A 27 -4.88 -7.23 -9.37
N ASN A 28 -5.77 -7.01 -8.41
CA ASN A 28 -7.00 -6.29 -8.60
C ASN A 28 -6.74 -4.79 -8.77
N SER A 29 -7.59 -4.16 -9.55
CA SER A 29 -7.56 -2.74 -9.91
C SER A 29 -8.32 -1.86 -8.90
N PHE A 30 -8.26 -0.54 -9.09
CA PHE A 30 -9.12 0.43 -8.40
C PHE A 30 -10.61 0.13 -8.57
N THR A 31 -11.06 -0.18 -9.79
CA THR A 31 -12.47 -0.49 -10.07
C THR A 31 -12.91 -1.75 -9.32
N ASP A 32 -12.06 -2.78 -9.27
CA ASP A 32 -12.32 -3.99 -8.48
C ASP A 32 -12.46 -3.65 -6.98
N MET A 33 -11.64 -2.74 -6.46
CA MET A 33 -11.73 -2.29 -5.06
C MET A 33 -13.00 -1.50 -4.78
N GLN A 34 -13.45 -0.64 -5.70
CA GLN A 34 -14.72 0.08 -5.57
C GLN A 34 -15.89 -0.92 -5.53
N GLN A 35 -15.93 -1.86 -6.49
CA GLN A 35 -16.94 -2.90 -6.53
C GLN A 35 -16.94 -3.74 -5.25
N MET A 36 -15.77 -4.11 -4.73
CA MET A 36 -15.68 -4.84 -3.45
C MET A 36 -16.20 -4.00 -2.28
N ASN A 37 -15.90 -2.71 -2.22
CA ASN A 37 -16.40 -1.84 -1.16
C ASN A 37 -17.93 -1.68 -1.19
N GLU A 38 -18.55 -1.76 -2.37
CA GLU A 38 -20.00 -1.62 -2.56
C GLU A 38 -20.76 -2.93 -2.36
N SER A 39 -20.23 -4.03 -2.90
CA SER A 39 -20.92 -5.33 -2.96
C SER A 39 -20.39 -6.36 -1.98
N ASN A 40 -19.23 -6.11 -1.36
CA ASN A 40 -18.47 -7.07 -0.56
C ASN A 40 -18.02 -8.33 -1.33
N LYS A 41 -18.09 -8.27 -2.67
CA LYS A 41 -17.63 -9.32 -3.60
C LYS A 41 -16.31 -8.91 -4.25
N VAL A 42 -15.41 -9.84 -4.47
CA VAL A 42 -14.19 -9.59 -5.24
C VAL A 42 -13.94 -10.73 -6.23
N LYS A 43 -13.58 -10.33 -7.46
CA LYS A 43 -13.14 -11.25 -8.50
C LYS A 43 -11.65 -11.53 -8.35
N VAL A 44 -11.28 -12.80 -8.35
CA VAL A 44 -9.89 -13.24 -8.22
C VAL A 44 -9.53 -14.06 -9.44
N ARG A 45 -8.35 -13.76 -10.02
CA ARG A 45 -7.84 -14.38 -11.25
C ARG A 45 -6.48 -15.00 -10.95
N LEU A 46 -6.42 -16.33 -11.01
CA LEU A 46 -5.24 -17.13 -10.71
C LEU A 46 -4.68 -17.78 -11.98
N PHE A 47 -3.37 -17.96 -12.04
CA PHE A 47 -2.65 -18.64 -13.12
C PHE A 47 -1.36 -19.29 -12.58
N ASN A 48 -0.65 -20.06 -13.40
CA ASN A 48 0.55 -20.83 -12.99
C ASN A 48 0.30 -21.66 -11.73
N ILE A 49 -0.86 -22.32 -11.68
CA ILE A 49 -1.36 -23.00 -10.49
C ILE A 49 -0.65 -24.34 -10.34
N GLN A 50 -0.09 -24.63 -9.16
CA GLN A 50 0.35 -25.98 -8.82
C GLN A 50 -0.64 -26.61 -7.84
N SER A 51 -1.33 -27.64 -8.31
CA SER A 51 -2.26 -28.46 -7.53
C SER A 51 -2.18 -29.91 -7.99
N ASN A 52 -2.68 -30.84 -7.16
CA ASN A 52 -2.82 -32.23 -7.56
C ASN A 52 -4.02 -32.46 -8.50
N ILE A 53 -4.91 -31.45 -8.64
CA ILE A 53 -6.18 -31.57 -9.37
C ILE A 53 -6.25 -30.62 -10.58
N ILE A 54 -5.84 -29.36 -10.38
CA ILE A 54 -5.86 -28.32 -11.42
C ILE A 54 -4.61 -28.44 -12.29
N ARG A 55 -4.76 -28.38 -13.62
CA ARG A 55 -3.62 -28.42 -14.54
C ARG A 55 -2.84 -27.10 -14.49
N ASN A 56 -1.52 -27.17 -14.66
CA ASN A 56 -0.64 -26.00 -14.49
C ASN A 56 -0.91 -24.86 -15.50
N ASP A 57 -1.46 -25.16 -16.67
CA ASP A 57 -1.80 -24.22 -17.73
C ASP A 57 -3.20 -23.60 -17.60
N GLU A 58 -4.01 -24.08 -16.65
CA GLU A 58 -5.35 -23.55 -16.42
C GLU A 58 -5.31 -22.19 -15.70
N ARG A 59 -6.21 -21.31 -16.15
CA ARG A 59 -6.49 -20.04 -15.46
C ARG A 59 -7.81 -20.19 -14.73
N ILE A 60 -7.84 -19.79 -13.47
CA ILE A 60 -9.06 -19.81 -12.65
C ILE A 60 -9.52 -18.38 -12.43
N GLU A 61 -10.76 -18.10 -12.79
CA GLU A 61 -11.48 -16.91 -12.34
C GLU A 61 -12.57 -17.35 -11.36
N LEU A 62 -12.60 -16.73 -10.18
CA LEU A 62 -13.61 -16.98 -9.17
C LEU A 62 -14.10 -15.68 -8.55
N GLU A 63 -15.35 -15.68 -8.10
CA GLU A 63 -15.93 -14.60 -7.30
C GLU A 63 -15.97 -15.08 -5.85
N MET A 64 -15.32 -14.34 -4.94
CA MET A 64 -15.42 -14.58 -3.51
C MET A 64 -16.29 -13.51 -2.86
N ILE A 65 -17.06 -13.91 -1.85
CA ILE A 65 -17.85 -13.01 -1.01
C ILE A 65 -17.19 -12.99 0.35
N ASN A 66 -16.74 -11.82 0.81
CA ASN A 66 -16.13 -11.74 2.14
C ASN A 66 -17.22 -11.99 3.20
N SER A 67 -17.05 -12.99 4.06
CA SER A 67 -18.04 -13.28 5.12
C SER A 67 -18.12 -12.18 6.18
N VAL A 68 -17.08 -11.36 6.29
CA VAL A 68 -17.01 -10.17 7.14
C VAL A 68 -16.51 -9.02 6.26
N LYS A 69 -17.02 -7.81 6.48
CA LYS A 69 -16.54 -6.62 5.76
C LYS A 69 -15.02 -6.55 5.87
N ASN A 70 -14.34 -6.56 4.72
CA ASN A 70 -12.88 -6.53 4.71
C ASN A 70 -12.37 -5.12 5.02
N GLU A 71 -11.65 -4.99 6.13
CA GLU A 71 -11.01 -3.74 6.57
C GLU A 71 -9.49 -3.81 6.47
N THR A 72 -8.95 -4.86 5.85
CA THR A 72 -7.51 -5.04 5.65
C THR A 72 -7.21 -5.37 4.20
N PHE A 73 -6.24 -4.66 3.65
CA PHE A 73 -5.88 -4.74 2.25
C PHE A 73 -4.43 -5.19 2.12
N LEU A 74 -4.18 -6.09 1.17
CA LEU A 74 -2.82 -6.40 0.72
C LEU A 74 -2.57 -5.62 -0.57
N VAL A 75 -1.76 -4.57 -0.48
CA VAL A 75 -1.26 -3.84 -1.63
C VAL A 75 -0.01 -4.56 -2.14
N VAL A 76 0.03 -4.80 -3.45
CA VAL A 76 1.14 -5.49 -4.13
C VAL A 76 1.57 -4.66 -5.34
N PHE A 77 2.69 -5.01 -5.96
CA PHE A 77 3.12 -4.34 -7.17
C PHE A 77 2.05 -4.42 -8.27
N GLY A 78 1.55 -3.27 -8.73
CA GLY A 78 0.53 -3.16 -9.78
C GLY A 78 -0.92 -3.30 -9.34
N GLY A 79 -1.23 -3.33 -8.03
CA GLY A 79 -2.60 -3.31 -7.54
C GLY A 79 -2.74 -3.82 -6.11
N TRP A 80 -3.78 -4.62 -5.86
CA TRP A 80 -4.03 -5.23 -4.55
C TRP A 80 -4.54 -6.66 -4.70
N ILE A 81 -4.47 -7.45 -3.63
CA ILE A 81 -5.07 -8.79 -3.58
C ILE A 81 -5.86 -8.99 -2.28
N PRO A 82 -6.88 -9.86 -2.24
CA PRO A 82 -7.57 -10.16 -0.98
C PRO A 82 -6.64 -10.89 0.00
N CYS A 83 -6.77 -10.60 1.30
CA CYS A 83 -5.94 -11.20 2.36
C CYS A 83 -5.90 -12.74 2.33
N ALA A 84 -6.99 -13.38 1.91
CA ALA A 84 -7.07 -14.84 1.75
C ALA A 84 -5.96 -15.39 0.83
N PHE A 85 -5.58 -14.63 -0.19
CA PHE A 85 -4.65 -15.03 -1.25
C PHE A 85 -3.19 -14.62 -1.02
N ILE A 86 -2.81 -14.25 0.21
CA ILE A 86 -1.39 -14.01 0.52
C ILE A 86 -0.54 -15.22 0.09
N LYS A 87 0.56 -15.00 -0.64
CA LYS A 87 1.43 -16.10 -1.07
C LYS A 87 2.28 -16.58 0.11
N SER A 88 2.74 -17.83 0.04
CA SER A 88 3.76 -18.31 0.97
C SER A 88 5.07 -17.56 0.75
N ASN A 89 5.95 -17.52 1.77
CA ASN A 89 7.21 -16.77 1.72
C ASN A 89 7.01 -15.28 1.40
N THR A 90 6.02 -14.64 2.01
CA THR A 90 5.78 -13.20 1.81
C THR A 90 6.47 -12.38 2.90
N ILE A 91 7.24 -11.36 2.50
CA ILE A 91 7.64 -10.25 3.37
C ILE A 91 6.50 -9.23 3.37
N LEU A 92 5.94 -9.02 4.55
CA LEU A 92 4.72 -8.25 4.75
C LEU A 92 5.05 -6.94 5.45
N TYR A 93 5.15 -5.86 4.68
CA TYR A 93 5.34 -4.49 5.19
C TYR A 93 4.09 -4.07 5.92
N ALA A 94 4.19 -3.81 7.22
CA ALA A 94 3.05 -3.47 8.06
C ALA A 94 3.11 -2.01 8.51
N ASP A 95 2.02 -1.28 8.24
CA ASP A 95 1.82 0.05 8.82
C ASP A 95 1.57 -0.03 10.33
N ARG A 96 1.55 1.14 10.98
CA ARG A 96 1.31 1.24 12.42
C ARG A 96 -0.02 0.67 12.88
N ASN A 97 -1.07 0.81 12.07
CA ASN A 97 -2.40 0.34 12.40
C ASN A 97 -2.44 -1.21 12.41
N VAL A 98 -1.73 -1.86 11.50
CA VAL A 98 -1.63 -3.32 11.45
C VAL A 98 -0.82 -3.85 12.62
N ILE A 99 0.33 -3.25 12.94
CA ILE A 99 1.11 -3.66 14.12
C ILE A 99 0.30 -3.51 15.42
N THR A 100 -0.45 -2.42 15.53
CA THR A 100 -1.35 -2.19 16.67
C THR A 100 -2.47 -3.22 16.71
N GLU A 101 -3.08 -3.55 15.57
CA GLU A 101 -4.09 -4.62 15.48
C GLU A 101 -3.50 -5.94 15.95
N ILE A 102 -2.32 -6.35 15.48
CA ILE A 102 -1.68 -7.62 15.89
C ILE A 102 -1.50 -7.67 17.41
N THR A 103 -0.90 -6.62 17.99
CA THR A 103 -0.53 -6.62 19.41
C THR A 103 -1.73 -6.52 20.35
N THR A 104 -2.81 -5.87 19.90
CA THR A 104 -4.06 -5.78 20.64
C THR A 104 -4.94 -7.01 20.45
N ARG A 105 -4.91 -7.65 19.28
CA ARG A 105 -5.77 -8.79 18.92
C ARG A 105 -5.27 -10.14 19.45
N TYR A 106 -3.96 -10.34 19.55
CA TYR A 106 -3.37 -11.62 19.96
C TYR A 106 -2.60 -11.57 21.28
N LYS A 107 -2.52 -12.71 21.97
CA LYS A 107 -1.62 -12.94 23.11
C LYS A 107 -1.15 -14.39 23.08
N GLY A 108 0.17 -14.61 23.08
CA GLY A 108 0.75 -15.95 23.11
C GLY A 108 0.36 -16.81 21.90
N GLY A 109 0.10 -16.23 20.73
CA GLY A 109 -0.32 -16.97 19.54
C GLY A 109 -1.81 -17.27 19.46
N ILE A 110 -2.62 -16.72 20.37
CA ILE A 110 -4.07 -16.97 20.45
C ILE A 110 -4.81 -15.63 20.30
N LYS A 111 -5.90 -15.65 19.53
CA LYS A 111 -6.83 -14.52 19.40
C LYS A 111 -7.54 -14.28 20.74
N LYS A 112 -7.50 -13.05 21.25
CA LYS A 112 -8.11 -12.70 22.54
C LYS A 112 -9.64 -12.69 22.54
N SER A 113 -10.25 -12.56 21.36
CA SER A 113 -11.70 -12.47 21.19
C SER A 113 -12.27 -13.80 20.69
N ASP A 114 -13.44 -14.18 21.22
CA ASP A 114 -14.18 -15.39 20.81
C ASP A 114 -14.88 -15.27 19.44
N LYS A 115 -14.73 -14.12 18.76
CA LYS A 115 -15.25 -13.95 17.39
C LYS A 115 -14.54 -14.91 16.43
N ALA A 116 -15.32 -15.47 15.50
CA ALA A 116 -14.82 -16.32 14.43
C ALA A 116 -13.58 -15.72 13.73
N LEU A 117 -12.67 -16.59 13.30
CA LEU A 117 -11.46 -16.19 12.60
C LEU A 117 -11.80 -15.58 11.24
N ASP A 118 -11.18 -14.45 10.92
CA ASP A 118 -11.29 -13.81 9.61
C ASP A 118 -10.01 -14.02 8.77
N TYR A 119 -9.94 -13.38 7.61
CA TYR A 119 -8.78 -13.49 6.73
C TYR A 119 -7.52 -12.84 7.32
N PHE A 120 -7.67 -11.83 8.19
CA PHE A 120 -6.53 -11.25 8.93
C PHE A 120 -5.96 -12.29 9.90
N ASP A 121 -6.83 -12.97 10.65
CA ASP A 121 -6.43 -14.08 11.53
C ASP A 121 -5.73 -15.20 10.76
N SER A 122 -6.21 -15.51 9.56
CA SER A 122 -5.64 -16.58 8.73
C SER A 122 -4.21 -16.29 8.28
N ILE A 123 -3.84 -15.01 8.08
CA ILE A 123 -2.46 -14.62 7.76
C ILE A 123 -1.54 -14.96 8.94
N PHE A 124 -1.91 -14.57 10.16
CA PHE A 124 -0.98 -14.62 11.29
C PHE A 124 -1.02 -15.91 12.11
N LEU A 125 -2.17 -16.59 12.16
CA LEU A 125 -2.34 -17.81 12.95
C LEU A 125 -2.06 -19.08 12.13
N HIS A 126 -2.34 -19.07 10.83
CA HIS A 126 -2.25 -20.26 9.99
C HIS A 126 -1.10 -20.21 8.96
N ASN A 127 -0.67 -19.03 8.50
CA ASN A 127 0.43 -18.93 7.54
C ASN A 127 1.79 -18.76 8.24
N LYS A 128 2.51 -19.87 8.44
CA LYS A 128 3.85 -19.88 9.08
C LYS A 128 4.98 -19.35 8.19
N SER A 129 4.69 -18.99 6.94
CA SER A 129 5.69 -18.59 5.94
C SER A 129 5.71 -17.08 5.67
N VAL A 130 4.97 -16.29 6.45
CA VAL A 130 5.01 -14.83 6.38
C VAL A 130 6.03 -14.29 7.38
N SER A 131 6.81 -13.30 6.93
CA SER A 131 7.66 -12.48 7.77
C SER A 131 7.11 -11.06 7.79
N ILE A 132 6.98 -10.45 8.97
CA ILE A 132 6.54 -9.06 9.09
C ILE A 132 7.74 -8.11 9.00
N ASP A 133 7.65 -7.12 8.13
CA ASP A 133 8.57 -5.99 8.10
C ASP A 133 7.96 -4.83 8.90
N ILE A 134 8.79 -4.21 9.74
CA ILE A 134 8.41 -3.13 10.67
C ILE A 134 8.95 -1.76 10.23
N SER A 135 9.51 -1.64 9.02
CA SER A 135 10.14 -0.41 8.53
C SER A 135 9.15 0.76 8.50
N ALA A 136 7.95 0.53 7.95
CA ALA A 136 6.91 1.56 7.90
C ALA A 136 6.51 2.05 9.30
N PHE A 137 6.32 1.12 10.26
CA PHE A 137 6.04 1.46 11.66
C PHE A 137 7.13 2.35 12.27
N VAL A 138 8.40 1.97 12.09
CA VAL A 138 9.55 2.62 12.70
C VAL A 138 9.77 4.02 12.12
N ILE A 139 9.65 4.17 10.80
CA ILE A 139 9.80 5.47 10.12
C ILE A 139 8.62 6.39 10.46
N GLU A 140 7.38 5.90 10.44
CA GLU A 140 6.20 6.70 10.80
C GLU A 140 6.30 7.27 12.23
N ALA A 141 6.95 6.56 13.16
CA ALA A 141 7.20 6.99 14.53
C ALA A 141 5.95 7.38 15.37
N ASN A 142 6.08 7.35 16.70
CA ASN A 142 4.97 7.77 17.57
C ASN A 142 4.76 9.29 17.57
N GLU A 143 5.82 10.05 17.30
CA GLU A 143 5.83 11.51 17.44
C GLU A 143 5.36 12.25 16.19
N ARG A 144 4.93 11.51 15.14
CA ARG A 144 4.42 12.05 13.86
C ARG A 144 5.35 13.08 13.21
N LYS A 145 6.64 12.85 13.35
CA LYS A 145 7.75 13.61 12.77
C LYS A 145 8.89 12.64 12.50
N ILE A 146 9.86 13.08 11.71
CA ILE A 146 11.04 12.29 11.37
C ILE A 146 11.76 11.87 12.68
N PRO A 147 11.89 10.57 12.96
CA PRO A 147 12.43 10.10 14.23
C PRO A 147 13.96 10.26 14.30
N THR A 148 14.51 10.39 15.51
CA THR A 148 15.96 10.29 15.72
C THR A 148 16.40 8.82 15.72
N ASN A 149 17.71 8.56 15.58
CA ASN A 149 18.25 7.21 15.60
C ASN A 149 18.01 6.50 16.95
N GLU A 150 18.06 7.25 18.06
CA GLU A 150 17.73 6.75 19.40
C GLU A 150 16.26 6.34 19.48
N LEU A 151 15.35 7.18 18.97
CA LEU A 151 13.93 6.88 18.94
C LEU A 151 13.63 5.65 18.06
N ILE A 152 14.30 5.54 16.90
CA ILE A 152 14.24 4.36 16.04
C ILE A 152 14.64 3.10 16.83
N ASN A 153 15.78 3.12 17.53
CA ASN A 153 16.26 1.99 18.30
C ASN A 153 15.26 1.56 19.39
N GLN A 154 14.69 2.53 20.11
CA GLN A 154 13.68 2.29 21.13
C GLN A 154 12.41 1.66 20.54
N GLN A 155 11.94 2.19 19.40
CA GLN A 155 10.75 1.67 18.73
C GLN A 155 10.96 0.26 18.20
N VAL A 156 12.11 -0.03 17.59
CA VAL A 156 12.46 -1.38 17.11
C VAL A 156 12.45 -2.39 18.27
N ALA A 157 13.05 -2.05 19.41
CA ALA A 157 13.06 -2.92 20.58
C ALA A 157 11.63 -3.17 21.11
N SER A 158 10.86 -2.09 21.29
CA SER A 158 9.49 -2.14 21.82
C SER A 158 8.53 -2.92 20.92
N VAL A 159 8.59 -2.71 19.60
CA VAL A 159 7.71 -3.40 18.66
C VAL A 159 8.07 -4.88 18.53
N LYS A 160 9.37 -5.23 18.49
CA LYS A 160 9.81 -6.63 18.47
C LYS A 160 9.35 -7.38 19.71
N GLU A 161 9.45 -6.76 20.89
CA GLU A 161 8.95 -7.37 22.13
C GLU A 161 7.43 -7.55 22.11
N SER A 162 6.70 -6.51 21.69
CA SER A 162 5.24 -6.53 21.63
C SER A 162 4.71 -7.58 20.64
N LEU A 163 5.32 -7.69 19.46
CA LEU A 163 5.00 -8.71 18.46
C LEU A 163 5.31 -10.11 18.99
N LYS A 164 6.47 -10.31 19.63
CA LYS A 164 6.84 -11.62 20.22
C LYS A 164 5.86 -12.04 21.33
N ARG A 165 5.36 -11.10 22.13
CA ARG A 165 4.34 -11.37 23.15
C ARG A 165 2.98 -11.72 22.54
N ALA A 166 2.61 -11.05 21.46
CA ALA A 166 1.33 -11.27 20.76
C ALA A 166 1.34 -12.60 19.98
N LEU A 167 2.38 -12.83 19.18
CA LEU A 167 2.56 -13.95 18.27
C LEU A 167 4.01 -14.48 18.36
N PRO A 168 4.33 -15.40 19.28
CA PRO A 168 5.70 -15.87 19.51
C PRO A 168 6.38 -16.52 18.31
N ASN A 169 5.59 -17.07 17.38
CA ASN A 169 6.07 -17.76 16.19
C ASN A 169 6.09 -16.85 14.94
N LEU A 170 5.67 -15.59 15.05
CA LEU A 170 5.72 -14.66 13.92
C LEU A 170 7.18 -14.32 13.61
N LYS A 171 7.59 -14.55 12.36
CA LYS A 171 8.90 -14.12 11.89
C LYS A 171 8.89 -12.62 11.69
N ILE A 172 9.88 -11.92 12.24
CA ILE A 172 10.13 -10.51 11.96
C ILE A 172 11.29 -10.45 10.97
N ALA A 173 11.12 -9.73 9.87
CA ALA A 173 12.16 -9.53 8.88
C ALA A 173 13.39 -8.88 9.53
N ASN A 174 14.58 -9.40 9.20
CA ASN A 174 15.84 -8.85 9.65
C ASN A 174 16.69 -8.54 8.42
N TYR A 175 17.33 -7.38 8.44
CA TYR A 175 18.18 -6.90 7.35
C TYR A 175 19.64 -6.86 7.80
N PRO A 176 20.60 -6.95 6.86
CA PRO A 176 22.01 -6.71 7.16
C PRO A 176 22.22 -5.39 7.90
N GLY A 177 23.16 -5.37 8.86
CA GLY A 177 23.40 -4.18 9.71
C GLY A 177 22.42 -4.01 10.88
N GLY A 178 21.36 -4.80 10.96
CA GLY A 178 20.43 -4.78 12.10
C GLY A 178 19.66 -3.46 12.15
N ASN A 179 19.84 -2.68 13.22
CA ASN A 179 19.13 -1.41 13.36
C ASN A 179 19.65 -0.30 12.42
N SER A 180 20.90 -0.39 11.95
CA SER A 180 21.47 0.62 11.05
C SER A 180 20.66 0.73 9.75
N TYR A 181 20.09 -0.38 9.27
CA TYR A 181 19.19 -0.39 8.12
C TYR A 181 18.04 0.63 8.25
N TYR A 182 17.44 0.76 9.44
CA TYR A 182 16.36 1.73 9.65
C TYR A 182 16.86 3.17 9.73
N HIS A 183 18.10 3.37 10.21
CA HIS A 183 18.76 4.68 10.20
C HIS A 183 19.05 5.11 8.75
N ASP A 184 19.64 4.22 7.96
CA ASP A 184 19.96 4.44 6.55
C ASP A 184 18.69 4.73 5.73
N LEU A 185 17.61 3.97 5.96
CA LEU A 185 16.32 4.21 5.32
C LEU A 185 15.74 5.58 5.71
N LYS A 186 15.82 5.97 6.99
CA LYS A 186 15.39 7.30 7.45
C LYS A 186 16.22 8.40 6.78
N ASP A 187 17.54 8.27 6.77
CA ASP A 187 18.46 9.26 6.18
C ASP A 187 18.25 9.42 4.67
N LEU A 188 17.93 8.32 3.98
CA LEU A 188 17.59 8.33 2.56
C LEU A 188 16.26 9.07 2.29
N LEU A 189 15.24 8.81 3.10
CA LEU A 189 13.90 9.38 2.88
C LEU A 189 13.77 10.83 3.38
N GLU A 190 14.45 11.20 4.45
CA GLU A 190 14.30 12.49 5.12
C GLU A 190 14.37 13.72 4.19
N PRO A 191 15.34 13.85 3.26
CA PRO A 191 15.43 15.00 2.37
C PRO A 191 14.20 15.16 1.47
N ILE A 192 13.72 14.06 0.88
CA ILE A 192 12.54 14.11 -0.01
C ILE A 192 11.25 14.28 0.81
N MET A 193 11.15 13.66 1.98
CA MET A 193 10.00 13.82 2.87
C MET A 193 9.80 15.28 3.29
N LYS A 194 10.87 16.00 3.65
CA LYS A 194 10.81 17.44 3.99
C LYS A 194 10.25 18.30 2.85
N LYS A 195 10.72 18.07 1.61
CA LYS A 195 10.20 18.78 0.42
C LYS A 195 8.72 18.49 0.19
N ARG A 196 8.33 17.23 0.32
CA ARG A 196 6.94 16.78 0.17
C ARG A 196 6.01 17.37 1.23
N MET A 197 6.45 17.40 2.50
CA MET A 197 5.70 18.02 3.60
C MET A 197 5.46 19.51 3.35
N ALA A 198 6.51 20.26 3.00
CA ALA A 198 6.40 21.68 2.69
C ALA A 198 5.43 21.95 1.53
N PHE A 199 5.49 21.13 0.48
CA PHE A 199 4.53 21.17 -0.62
C PHE A 199 3.08 20.93 -0.16
N LEU A 200 2.83 19.86 0.62
CA LEU A 200 1.49 19.51 1.07
C LEU A 200 0.90 20.57 2.01
N GLN A 201 1.69 21.16 2.91
CA GLN A 201 1.27 22.25 3.78
C GLN A 201 0.86 23.50 2.98
N GLU A 202 1.55 23.79 1.88
CA GLU A 202 1.21 24.94 1.02
C GLU A 202 -0.04 24.71 0.16
N VAL A 203 -0.23 23.49 -0.33
CA VAL A 203 -1.25 23.17 -1.34
C VAL A 203 -2.55 22.70 -0.71
N THR A 204 -2.51 21.81 0.28
CA THR A 204 -3.70 21.11 0.78
C THR A 204 -4.80 22.04 1.31
N PRO A 205 -4.51 23.12 2.08
CA PRO A 205 -5.52 24.08 2.50
C PRO A 205 -6.28 24.73 1.33
N LYS A 206 -5.60 24.96 0.19
CA LYS A 206 -6.18 25.57 -1.02
C LYS A 206 -7.01 24.57 -1.84
N LEU A 207 -6.85 23.28 -1.57
CA LEU A 207 -7.58 22.19 -2.20
C LEU A 207 -8.79 21.71 -1.38
N ASN A 208 -8.93 22.13 -0.11
CA ASN A 208 -10.09 21.84 0.73
C ASN A 208 -11.33 22.63 0.25
N ARG A 209 -11.89 22.19 -0.88
CA ARG A 209 -13.12 22.71 -1.46
C ARG A 209 -13.71 21.74 -2.47
N GLN A 210 -14.93 22.03 -2.91
CA GLN A 210 -15.51 21.45 -4.11
C GLN A 210 -15.02 22.23 -5.32
N PHE A 211 -14.79 21.52 -6.43
CA PHE A 211 -14.23 22.11 -7.64
C PHE A 211 -15.29 22.25 -8.75
N THR A 212 -15.29 23.40 -9.41
CA THR A 212 -15.98 23.67 -10.68
C THR A 212 -14.95 23.65 -11.81
N ALA A 213 -15.36 23.59 -13.07
CA ALA A 213 -14.43 23.60 -14.21
C ALA A 213 -13.41 24.76 -14.14
N LYS A 214 -13.88 25.99 -13.83
CA LYS A 214 -13.01 27.15 -13.66
C LYS A 214 -12.05 27.01 -12.46
N SER A 215 -12.55 26.59 -11.30
CA SER A 215 -11.71 26.50 -10.10
C SER A 215 -10.72 25.34 -10.13
N ARG A 216 -10.95 24.31 -10.97
CA ARG A 216 -9.95 23.27 -11.27
C ARG A 216 -8.73 23.85 -11.95
N LYS A 217 -8.89 24.63 -13.03
CA LYS A 217 -7.77 25.27 -13.74
C LYS A 217 -6.92 26.14 -12.81
N GLU A 218 -7.55 26.90 -11.92
CA GLU A 218 -6.85 27.69 -10.90
C GLU A 218 -6.11 26.82 -9.87
N ALA A 219 -6.74 25.76 -9.35
CA ALA A 219 -6.15 24.85 -8.38
C ALA A 219 -4.92 24.12 -8.93
N VAL A 220 -4.92 23.80 -10.21
CA VAL A 220 -3.79 23.15 -10.90
C VAL A 220 -2.59 24.06 -10.99
N ASN A 221 -2.82 25.32 -11.34
CA ASN A 221 -1.75 26.31 -11.38
C ASN A 221 -1.14 26.51 -9.97
N VAL A 222 -1.95 26.40 -8.90
CA VAL A 222 -1.46 26.40 -7.52
C VAL A 222 -0.55 25.19 -7.26
N VAL A 223 -0.98 23.98 -7.66
CA VAL A 223 -0.18 22.75 -7.54
C VAL A 223 1.16 22.89 -8.26
N PHE A 224 1.17 23.32 -9.53
CA PHE A 224 2.40 23.44 -10.31
C PHE A 224 3.37 24.47 -9.74
N LYS A 225 2.87 25.63 -9.29
CA LYS A 225 3.70 26.67 -8.66
C LYS A 225 4.34 26.16 -7.37
N ALA A 226 3.57 25.50 -6.52
CA ALA A 226 4.07 24.91 -5.28
C ALA A 226 5.10 23.80 -5.55
N ALA A 227 4.87 22.97 -6.57
CA ALA A 227 5.81 21.92 -6.99
C ALA A 227 7.15 22.50 -7.45
N LYS A 228 7.13 23.53 -8.30
CA LYS A 228 8.35 24.24 -8.74
C LYS A 228 9.09 24.86 -7.54
N LYS A 229 8.35 25.50 -6.62
CA LYS A 229 8.92 26.11 -5.41
C LYS A 229 9.55 25.06 -4.46
N ALA A 230 8.91 23.91 -4.30
CA ALA A 230 9.41 22.80 -3.48
C ALA A 230 10.52 21.98 -4.17
N GLN A 231 10.83 22.28 -5.44
CA GLN A 231 11.83 21.56 -6.25
C GLN A 231 11.55 20.05 -6.29
N LEU A 232 10.29 19.69 -6.47
CA LEU A 232 9.85 18.30 -6.63
C LEU A 232 9.85 17.92 -8.11
N SER A 233 10.22 16.67 -8.39
CA SER A 233 10.10 16.08 -9.74
C SER A 233 8.65 16.12 -10.20
N LYS A 234 8.40 16.39 -11.48
CA LYS A 234 7.04 16.64 -12.03
C LYS A 234 6.06 15.47 -11.80
N ASN A 235 6.60 14.27 -11.67
CA ASN A 235 5.91 13.01 -11.44
C ASN A 235 5.97 12.52 -9.97
N ASP A 236 6.42 13.35 -9.03
CA ASP A 236 6.47 12.98 -7.61
C ASP A 236 5.06 12.63 -7.10
N LEU A 237 4.97 11.60 -6.24
CA LEU A 237 3.70 11.07 -5.75
C LEU A 237 2.84 12.12 -5.03
N VAL A 238 3.41 13.10 -4.31
CA VAL A 238 2.57 14.16 -3.69
C VAL A 238 1.94 15.08 -4.72
N ILE A 239 2.60 15.31 -5.85
CA ILE A 239 2.04 16.12 -6.94
C ILE A 239 0.93 15.32 -7.61
N VAL A 240 1.17 14.06 -7.94
CA VAL A 240 0.15 13.17 -8.53
C VAL A 240 -1.09 13.10 -7.62
N LEU A 241 -0.87 12.96 -6.30
CA LEU A 241 -1.93 12.95 -5.30
C LEU A 241 -2.73 14.27 -5.29
N ALA A 242 -2.05 15.42 -5.28
CA ALA A 242 -2.70 16.73 -5.31
C ALA A 242 -3.49 16.97 -6.60
N LEU A 243 -2.94 16.57 -7.75
CA LEU A 243 -3.61 16.65 -9.05
C LEU A 243 -4.86 15.76 -9.10
N LEU A 244 -4.77 14.53 -8.58
CA LEU A 244 -5.92 13.62 -8.46
C LEU A 244 -7.01 14.18 -7.53
N ARG A 245 -6.63 14.88 -6.45
CA ARG A 245 -7.62 15.55 -5.58
C ARG A 245 -8.45 16.61 -6.34
N VAL A 246 -7.88 17.23 -7.36
CA VAL A 246 -8.56 18.23 -8.20
C VAL A 246 -9.42 17.57 -9.29
N THR A 247 -8.96 16.48 -9.90
CA THR A 247 -9.57 15.91 -11.12
C THR A 247 -10.51 14.75 -10.88
N MET A 248 -10.31 13.97 -9.83
CA MET A 248 -11.15 12.81 -9.59
C MET A 248 -12.60 13.22 -9.35
N ILE A 249 -13.53 12.46 -9.93
CA ILE A 249 -14.96 12.66 -9.70
C ILE A 249 -15.37 12.07 -8.35
N GLY A 250 -16.33 12.72 -7.70
CA GLY A 250 -17.02 12.19 -6.53
C GLY A 250 -16.54 12.77 -5.20
N LYS A 251 -17.11 12.26 -4.11
CA LYS A 251 -16.74 12.62 -2.73
C LYS A 251 -15.90 11.51 -2.14
N LYS A 252 -15.00 11.84 -1.20
CA LYS A 252 -14.12 10.85 -0.54
C LYS A 252 -13.32 10.02 -1.55
N THR A 253 -12.78 10.71 -2.56
CA THR A 253 -11.90 10.10 -3.57
C THR A 253 -10.65 9.52 -2.90
N ALA A 254 -9.96 8.59 -3.57
CA ALA A 254 -8.72 8.01 -3.06
C ALA A 254 -7.73 9.10 -2.61
N ALA A 255 -7.54 10.12 -3.45
CA ALA A 255 -6.66 11.24 -3.14
C ALA A 255 -7.11 12.05 -1.92
N GLN A 256 -8.42 12.28 -1.77
CA GLN A 256 -8.97 12.97 -0.60
C GLN A 256 -8.75 12.16 0.69
N LEU A 257 -8.89 10.83 0.63
CA LEU A 257 -8.74 9.95 1.78
C LEU A 257 -7.29 9.82 2.25
N VAL A 258 -6.31 9.89 1.35
CA VAL A 258 -4.88 9.93 1.72
C VAL A 258 -4.50 11.32 2.24
N LEU A 259 -4.85 12.39 1.51
CA LEU A 259 -4.52 13.75 1.92
C LEU A 259 -5.15 14.11 3.27
N LYS A 260 -6.38 13.63 3.52
CA LYS A 260 -7.20 14.03 4.67
C LYS A 260 -7.30 15.56 4.72
N ASP A 261 -7.64 16.16 3.57
CA ASP A 261 -7.56 17.61 3.37
C ASP A 261 -8.36 18.37 4.42
N ALA A 262 -7.73 19.39 5.02
CA ALA A 262 -8.33 20.21 6.07
C ALA A 262 -7.95 21.67 5.86
N GLN A 263 -8.81 22.59 6.33
CA GLN A 263 -8.50 24.02 6.30
C GLN A 263 -7.27 24.34 7.16
N ASN A 264 -7.15 23.70 8.33
CA ASN A 264 -5.98 23.76 9.19
C ASN A 264 -5.11 22.52 8.97
N TYR A 265 -4.41 22.49 7.83
CA TYR A 265 -3.53 21.36 7.49
C TYR A 265 -2.19 21.47 8.24
N THR A 266 -1.97 20.58 9.20
CA THR A 266 -0.79 20.64 10.09
C THR A 266 0.42 19.91 9.53
N GLU A 267 1.58 20.11 10.16
CA GLU A 267 2.80 19.36 9.86
C GLU A 267 2.60 17.84 10.07
N ASP A 268 2.00 17.42 11.19
CA ASP A 268 1.66 16.02 11.46
C ASP A 268 0.81 15.39 10.35
N MET A 269 -0.16 16.14 9.81
CA MET A 269 -1.00 15.65 8.71
C MET A 269 -0.19 15.45 7.44
N ALA A 270 0.69 16.40 7.12
CA ALA A 270 1.59 16.31 5.98
C ALA A 270 2.56 15.13 6.15
N TYR A 271 3.12 14.95 7.36
CA TYR A 271 4.03 13.87 7.68
C TYR A 271 3.39 12.50 7.50
N ASN A 272 2.17 12.30 8.02
CA ASN A 272 1.43 11.04 7.85
C ASN A 272 1.19 10.71 6.37
N ALA A 273 0.70 11.69 5.58
CA ALA A 273 0.47 11.49 4.16
C ALA A 273 1.78 11.16 3.40
N VAL A 274 2.90 11.78 3.78
CA VAL A 274 4.21 11.48 3.19
C VAL A 274 4.73 10.11 3.58
N CYS A 275 4.51 9.65 4.82
CA CYS A 275 4.86 8.29 5.25
C CYS A 275 4.06 7.23 4.47
N ASP A 276 2.75 7.45 4.29
CA ASP A 276 1.87 6.59 3.50
C ASP A 276 2.41 6.43 2.07
N LEU A 277 2.78 7.54 1.41
CA LEU A 277 3.33 7.52 0.06
C LEU A 277 4.72 6.87 -0.01
N SER A 278 5.58 7.15 0.97
CA SER A 278 6.93 6.56 1.03
C SER A 278 6.85 5.04 1.19
N THR A 279 5.82 4.52 1.85
CA THR A 279 5.59 3.08 1.99
C THR A 279 5.28 2.41 0.64
N ILE A 280 4.62 3.12 -0.29
CA ILE A 280 4.40 2.65 -1.66
C ILE A 280 5.74 2.57 -2.41
N GLU A 281 6.59 3.58 -2.26
CA GLU A 281 7.92 3.59 -2.90
C GLU A 281 8.81 2.47 -2.38
N VAL A 282 8.80 2.24 -1.06
CA VAL A 282 9.51 1.10 -0.44
C VAL A 282 8.96 -0.22 -0.99
N LEU A 283 7.64 -0.40 -1.08
CA LEU A 283 7.04 -1.61 -1.65
C LEU A 283 7.53 -1.87 -3.09
N ILE A 284 7.59 -0.83 -3.92
CA ILE A 284 8.05 -0.95 -5.32
C ILE A 284 9.54 -1.33 -5.39
N ASN A 285 10.39 -0.68 -4.58
CA ASN A 285 11.82 -1.00 -4.54
C ASN A 285 12.10 -2.42 -4.04
N MET A 286 11.37 -2.86 -3.01
CA MET A 286 11.53 -4.20 -2.45
C MET A 286 11.04 -5.28 -3.41
N HIS A 287 9.96 -5.01 -4.14
CA HIS A 287 9.54 -5.89 -5.23
C HIS A 287 10.64 -5.99 -6.31
N ASN A 288 11.26 -4.87 -6.73
CA ASN A 288 12.36 -4.88 -7.69
C ASN A 288 13.55 -5.73 -7.21
N SER A 289 14.00 -5.50 -5.96
CA SER A 289 15.11 -6.23 -5.36
C SER A 289 14.83 -7.74 -5.31
N HIS A 290 13.65 -8.14 -4.82
CA HIS A 290 13.35 -9.56 -4.64
C HIS A 290 13.01 -10.31 -5.92
N GLU A 291 12.30 -9.70 -6.88
CA GLU A 291 11.88 -10.40 -8.10
C GLU A 291 12.87 -10.29 -9.27
N LYS A 292 13.55 -9.14 -9.42
CA LYS A 292 14.41 -8.89 -10.59
C LYS A 292 15.89 -9.03 -10.30
N GLU A 293 16.37 -8.42 -9.22
CA GLU A 293 17.81 -8.34 -8.93
C GLU A 293 18.30 -9.62 -8.26
N ASP A 294 17.77 -9.95 -7.09
CA ASP A 294 18.21 -11.10 -6.30
C ASP A 294 17.56 -12.40 -6.75
N LYS A 295 16.44 -12.33 -7.47
CA LYS A 295 15.57 -13.47 -7.85
C LYS A 295 15.31 -14.39 -6.64
N SER A 296 15.05 -13.77 -5.50
CA SER A 296 14.80 -14.48 -4.26
C SER A 296 13.44 -15.20 -4.33
N ASN A 297 13.22 -16.17 -3.44
CA ASN A 297 11.94 -16.86 -3.33
C ASN A 297 10.90 -16.09 -2.48
N TYR A 298 11.12 -14.79 -2.25
CA TYR A 298 10.23 -13.95 -1.45
C TYR A 298 9.21 -13.22 -2.33
N ASN A 299 7.95 -13.24 -1.91
CA ASN A 299 6.94 -12.32 -2.38
C ASN A 299 6.95 -11.07 -1.49
N VAL A 300 6.47 -9.93 -2.00
CA VAL A 300 6.40 -8.69 -1.23
C VAL A 300 4.97 -8.14 -1.26
N ALA A 301 4.45 -7.77 -0.09
CA ALA A 301 3.17 -7.08 0.02
C ALA A 301 3.20 -6.04 1.15
N LEU A 302 2.41 -4.99 1.00
CA LEU A 302 2.05 -4.06 2.07
C LEU A 302 0.70 -4.47 2.63
N ILE A 303 0.61 -4.67 3.94
CA ILE A 303 -0.66 -4.83 4.65
C ILE A 303 -1.03 -3.49 5.29
N THR A 304 -2.25 -3.04 5.02
CA THR A 304 -2.76 -1.78 5.57
C THR A 304 -4.24 -1.88 5.91
N LYS A 305 -4.64 -1.12 6.94
CA LYS A 305 -6.05 -0.84 7.26
C LYS A 305 -6.48 0.55 6.78
N ASP A 306 -5.57 1.35 6.21
CA ASP A 306 -5.91 2.65 5.63
C ASP A 306 -6.53 2.45 4.24
N LYS A 307 -7.83 2.71 4.17
CA LYS A 307 -8.62 2.62 2.94
C LYS A 307 -8.19 3.64 1.89
N GLY A 308 -7.72 4.82 2.30
CA GLY A 308 -7.21 5.83 1.38
C GLY A 308 -5.95 5.32 0.69
N LEU A 309 -5.00 4.80 1.47
CA LEU A 309 -3.75 4.25 0.96
C LEU A 309 -4.00 3.06 0.03
N SER A 310 -4.90 2.15 0.39
CA SER A 310 -5.23 1.00 -0.44
C SER A 310 -5.90 1.41 -1.76
N LEU A 311 -6.85 2.35 -1.73
CA LEU A 311 -7.49 2.89 -2.94
C LEU A 311 -6.48 3.63 -3.82
N PHE A 312 -5.62 4.46 -3.24
CA PHE A 312 -4.63 5.22 -4.01
C PHE A 312 -3.63 4.29 -4.68
N SER A 313 -3.13 3.27 -3.96
CA SER A 313 -2.22 2.28 -4.53
C SER A 313 -2.89 1.47 -5.66
N ALA A 314 -4.18 1.14 -5.52
CA ALA A 314 -4.94 0.42 -6.54
C ALA A 314 -5.18 1.25 -7.82
N LEU A 315 -5.02 2.58 -7.78
CA LEU A 315 -5.02 3.41 -8.99
C LEU A 315 -3.78 3.16 -9.85
N LEU A 316 -2.65 2.78 -9.25
CA LEU A 316 -1.38 2.51 -9.93
C LEU A 316 -1.42 1.11 -10.57
N SER A 317 -2.21 0.98 -11.63
CA SER A 317 -2.42 -0.27 -12.37
C SER A 317 -1.38 -0.46 -13.46
N ASN A 318 -1.21 -1.71 -13.93
CA ASN A 318 -0.27 -2.05 -15.03
C ASN A 318 1.14 -1.52 -14.78
N THR A 319 1.57 -1.53 -13.51
CA THR A 319 2.86 -0.99 -13.11
C THR A 319 3.99 -1.83 -13.71
N LYS A 320 5.01 -1.16 -14.24
CA LYS A 320 6.18 -1.77 -14.87
C LYS A 320 7.44 -1.08 -14.41
N ILE A 321 8.48 -1.87 -14.21
CA ILE A 321 9.85 -1.38 -14.03
C ILE A 321 10.52 -1.40 -15.39
N ASN A 322 10.90 -0.20 -15.88
CA ASN A 322 11.53 -0.03 -17.19
C ASN A 322 13.06 -0.10 -17.13
N GLY A 323 13.65 0.24 -15.98
CA GLY A 323 15.10 0.22 -15.77
C GLY A 323 15.49 0.73 -14.40
N SER A 324 16.75 0.50 -14.03
CA SER A 324 17.41 1.04 -12.84
C SER A 324 18.81 1.49 -13.26
N ASP A 325 19.29 2.62 -12.73
CA ASP A 325 20.68 3.05 -12.86
C ASP A 325 21.51 2.78 -11.59
N GLY A 326 20.93 2.10 -10.60
CA GLY A 326 21.51 1.83 -9.28
C GLY A 326 21.11 2.84 -8.21
N ASP A 327 20.86 4.10 -8.60
CA ASP A 327 20.42 5.16 -7.68
C ASP A 327 18.92 5.47 -7.85
N ASN A 328 18.39 5.28 -9.05
CA ASN A 328 17.03 5.60 -9.45
C ASN A 328 16.36 4.42 -10.15
N LEU A 329 15.13 4.13 -9.73
CA LEU A 329 14.27 3.14 -10.37
C LEU A 329 13.24 3.82 -11.27
N GLN A 330 13.22 3.48 -12.55
CA GLN A 330 12.22 3.99 -13.49
C GLN A 330 10.99 3.10 -13.50
N VAL A 331 9.88 3.64 -12.99
CA VAL A 331 8.61 2.95 -12.85
C VAL A 331 7.54 3.67 -13.67
N THR A 332 6.74 2.92 -14.41
CA THR A 332 5.55 3.44 -15.11
C THR A 332 4.32 2.76 -14.56
N ALA A 333 3.26 3.53 -14.29
CA ALA A 333 1.95 3.03 -13.94
C ALA A 333 0.89 3.69 -14.83
N LYS A 334 -0.28 3.04 -14.97
CA LYS A 334 -1.43 3.55 -15.69
C LYS A 334 -2.56 3.87 -14.72
N LEU A 335 -3.11 5.08 -14.85
CA LEU A 335 -4.34 5.51 -14.21
C LEU A 335 -5.51 5.30 -15.18
N THR A 336 -6.60 4.69 -14.73
CA THR A 336 -7.79 4.46 -15.58
C THR A 336 -8.50 5.77 -15.85
N SER A 337 -8.85 6.05 -17.12
CA SER A 337 -9.53 7.30 -17.51
C SER A 337 -10.86 7.55 -16.80
N SER A 338 -11.58 6.48 -16.44
CA SER A 338 -12.89 6.53 -15.77
C SER A 338 -12.89 7.21 -14.40
N ILE A 339 -11.73 7.47 -13.80
CA ILE A 339 -11.64 8.18 -12.51
C ILE A 339 -11.70 9.69 -12.67
N PHE A 340 -11.41 10.20 -13.87
CA PHE A 340 -11.34 11.63 -14.18
C PHE A 340 -12.69 12.15 -14.69
N GLY A 341 -12.97 13.42 -14.41
CA GLY A 341 -14.10 14.13 -15.03
C GLY A 341 -13.90 14.43 -16.51
N ASP A 342 -14.98 14.84 -17.17
CA ASP A 342 -15.06 15.08 -18.62
C ASP A 342 -14.32 16.36 -19.09
N ASP A 343 -13.32 16.84 -18.35
CA ASP A 343 -12.56 18.06 -18.66
C ASP A 343 -11.26 17.68 -19.40
N GLU A 344 -11.38 17.40 -20.70
CA GLU A 344 -10.25 17.00 -21.56
C GLU A 344 -9.13 18.05 -21.59
N ASP A 345 -9.47 19.34 -21.55
CA ASP A 345 -8.49 20.44 -21.46
C ASP A 345 -7.61 20.31 -20.23
N LEU A 346 -8.21 19.95 -19.09
CA LEU A 346 -7.51 19.77 -17.83
C LEU A 346 -6.58 18.57 -17.88
N LEU A 347 -7.03 17.45 -18.46
CA LEU A 347 -6.20 16.26 -18.66
C LEU A 347 -5.02 16.56 -19.59
N ASN A 348 -5.27 17.27 -20.69
CA ASN A 348 -4.21 17.72 -21.61
C ASN A 348 -3.21 18.65 -20.91
N THR A 349 -3.66 19.52 -20.02
CA THR A 349 -2.78 20.37 -19.21
C THR A 349 -1.84 19.54 -18.33
N TYR A 350 -2.32 18.41 -17.81
CA TYR A 350 -1.53 17.53 -16.94
C TYR A 350 -0.53 16.73 -17.75
N GLU A 351 -0.95 16.23 -18.92
CA GLU A 351 -0.03 15.59 -19.84
C GLU A 351 1.11 16.53 -20.23
N LYS A 352 0.80 17.79 -20.56
CA LYS A 352 1.81 18.83 -20.84
C LYS A 352 2.75 19.03 -19.67
N TRP A 353 2.23 19.11 -18.44
CA TRP A 353 3.06 19.19 -17.23
C TRP A 353 4.00 17.99 -17.11
N LEU A 354 3.49 16.77 -17.25
CA LEU A 354 4.27 15.53 -17.14
C LEU A 354 5.34 15.41 -18.24
N LYS A 355 5.05 15.89 -19.45
CA LYS A 355 5.99 15.96 -20.59
C LYS A 355 6.96 17.15 -20.48
N GLY A 356 6.68 18.10 -19.61
CA GLY A 356 7.50 19.29 -19.39
C GLY A 356 7.26 20.45 -20.35
N GLU A 357 6.09 20.47 -20.97
CA GLU A 357 5.62 21.47 -21.92
C GLU A 357 4.87 22.64 -21.24
N TYR A 358 5.05 22.84 -19.91
CA TYR A 358 4.30 23.78 -19.07
C TYR A 358 5.15 24.79 -18.28
#